data_AF-A0A6L8T9G6-F1
#
_entry.id   AF-A0A6L8T9G6-F1
#
_cell.length_a   1.000
_cell.length_b   1.000
_cell.length_c   1.000
_cell.angle_alpha   90.00
_cell.angle_beta   90.00
_cell.angle_gamma   90.00
#
_symmetry.space_group_name_H-M   'P 1'
#
loop_
_entity.id
_entity.type
_entity.pdbx_description
1 polymer ?
#
loop_
_entity_poly.entity_id
_entity_poly.type
_entity_poly.pdbx_seq_one_letter_code
_entity_poly.pdbx_strand_id
1 'polypeptide(L)' 'MNVFEAVKQSVTTRQAASFYGIRVGRNGMVCCPFHNDRTPSMKVDSRF' A
#
# COMPACT_ATOMS: atom_id res chain seq x y z
N MET A 1 -12.87 -19.39 5.30
CA MET A 1 -12.25 -18.65 4.20
C MET A 1 -13.35 -18.15 3.28
N ASN A 2 -13.76 -16.90 3.45
CA ASN A 2 -14.67 -16.24 2.50
C ASN A 2 -13.87 -15.58 1.36
N VAL A 3 -14.57 -15.08 0.34
CA VAL A 3 -13.93 -14.45 -0.82
C VAL A 3 -13.06 -13.24 -0.44
N PHE A 4 -13.47 -12.43 0.54
CA PHE A 4 -12.70 -11.27 0.99
C PHE A 4 -11.42 -11.69 1.71
N GLU A 5 -11.48 -12.72 2.54
CA GLU A 5 -10.31 -13.29 3.23
C GLU A 5 -9.32 -13.87 2.22
N ALA A 6 -9.80 -14.60 1.20
CA ALA A 6 -8.95 -15.15 0.14
C ALA A 6 -8.24 -14.06 -0.66
N VAL A 7 -8.94 -12.96 -0.99
CA VAL A 7 -8.34 -11.81 -1.68
C VAL A 7 -7.28 -11.14 -0.82
N LYS A 8 -7.56 -10.87 0.47
CA LYS A 8 -6.58 -10.28 1.40
C LYS A 8 -5.33 -11.14 1.59
N GLN A 9 -5.42 -12.45 1.45
CA GLN A 9 -4.27 -13.36 1.51
C GLN A 9 -3.48 -13.43 0.19
N SER A 10 -4.12 -13.09 -0.93
CA SER A 10 -3.53 -13.23 -2.27
C SER A 10 -2.88 -11.95 -2.79
N VAL A 11 -3.34 -10.79 -2.29
CA VAL A 11 -2.89 -9.47 -2.76
C VAL A 11 -2.45 -8.62 -1.59
N THR A 12 -1.17 -8.29 -1.58
CA THR A 12 -0.60 -7.39 -0.58
C THR A 12 -0.93 -5.93 -0.85
N THR A 13 -0.98 -5.15 0.22
CA THR A 13 -1.14 -3.69 0.18
C THR A 13 -0.04 -3.04 -0.67
N ARG A 14 1.19 -3.58 -0.63
CA ARG A 14 2.30 -3.12 -1.47
C ARG A 14 2.05 -3.38 -2.96
N GLN A 15 1.53 -4.56 -3.32
CA GLN A 15 1.17 -4.88 -4.70
C GLN A 15 0.06 -3.96 -5.20
N ALA A 16 -1.01 -3.80 -4.42
CA ALA A 16 -2.10 -2.90 -4.75
C ALA A 16 -1.60 -1.45 -4.94
N ALA A 17 -0.82 -0.91 -4.00
CA ALA A 17 -0.25 0.44 -4.11
C ALA A 17 0.61 0.60 -5.37
N SER A 18 1.48 -0.37 -5.64
CA SER A 18 2.38 -0.34 -6.81
C SER A 18 1.60 -0.41 -8.13
N PHE A 19 0.53 -1.21 -8.19
CA PHE A 19 -0.34 -1.32 -9.36
C PHE A 19 -0.99 0.03 -9.72
N TYR A 20 -1.39 0.81 -8.73
CA TYR A 20 -1.93 2.16 -8.92
C TYR A 20 -0.84 3.25 -9.09
N GLY A 21 0.41 2.87 -9.32
CA GLY A 21 1.51 3.80 -9.61
C GLY A 21 2.15 4.45 -8.38
N ILE A 22 1.79 4.03 -7.16
CA ILE A 22 2.42 4.53 -5.94
C ILE A 22 3.78 3.85 -5.75
N ARG A 23 4.86 4.63 -5.80
CA ARG A 23 6.22 4.13 -5.58
C ARG A 23 6.49 3.92 -4.09
N VAL A 24 6.49 2.66 -3.66
CA VAL A 24 6.73 2.31 -2.26
C VAL A 24 8.22 2.24 -1.93
N GLY A 25 8.69 3.13 -1.06
CA GLY A 25 10.08 3.19 -0.61
C GLY A 25 10.55 1.93 0.14
N ARG A 26 11.86 1.84 0.40
CA ARG A 26 12.48 0.70 1.12
C ARG A 26 11.92 0.52 2.54
N ASN A 27 11.61 1.62 3.21
CA ASN A 27 11.00 1.61 4.54
C ASN A 27 9.46 1.55 4.48
N GLY A 28 8.84 1.33 3.32
CA GLY A 28 7.38 1.29 3.19
C GLY A 28 6.68 2.65 3.26
N MET A 29 7.41 3.77 3.34
CA MET A 29 6.81 5.10 3.39
C MET A 29 6.56 5.64 1.97
N VAL A 30 5.45 6.37 1.82
CA VAL A 30 5.02 7.04 0.59
C VAL A 30 4.44 8.42 0.91
N CYS A 31 4.44 9.34 -0.06
CA CYS A 31 3.58 10.52 0.02
C CYS A 31 2.13 10.05 -0.03
N CYS A 32 1.30 10.57 0.88
CA CYS A 32 -0.11 10.19 0.94
C CYS A 32 -0.82 10.58 -0.36
N PRO A 33 -1.57 9.69 -1.03
CA PRO A 33 -2.34 10.06 -2.22
C PRO A 33 -3.54 10.97 -1.90
N PHE A 34 -3.89 11.14 -0.63
CA PHE A 34 -5.03 11.96 -0.17
C PHE A 34 -4.63 13.39 0.23
N HIS A 35 -3.33 13.69 0.34
CA HIS A 35 -2.81 15.01 0.67
C HIS A 35 -1.67 15.37 -0.27
N ASN A 36 -1.47 16.65 -0.57
CA ASN A 36 -0.36 17.10 -1.42
C ASN A 36 0.95 17.22 -0.62
N ASP A 37 1.38 16.11 -0.02
CA ASP A 37 2.54 16.08 0.86
C ASP A 37 3.85 16.10 0.07
N ARG A 38 4.79 16.94 0.51
CA ARG A 38 6.15 17.01 -0.07
C ARG A 38 7.11 15.99 0.53
N THR A 39 6.73 15.37 1.64
CA THR A 39 7.50 14.34 2.33
C THR A 39 6.62 13.11 2.59
N PRO A 40 7.19 11.90 2.68
CA PRO A 40 6.41 10.71 2.97
C PRO A 40 5.68 10.81 4.31
N SER A 41 4.37 10.60 4.30
CA SER A 41 3.44 10.78 5.43
C SER A 41 2.54 9.57 5.65
N MET A 42 2.55 8.60 4.73
CA MET A 42 1.76 7.37 4.81
C MET A 42 2.68 6.15 4.81
N LYS A 43 2.36 5.16 5.65
CA LYS A 43 3.00 3.85 5.68
C LYS A 43 2.14 2.87 4.88
N VAL A 44 2.73 2.24 3.88
CA VAL A 44 2.14 1.07 3.22
C VAL A 44 2.27 -0.11 4.17
N ASP A 45 1.13 -0.71 4.51
CA ASP A 45 1.08 -1.85 5.41
C ASP A 45 1.84 -3.06 4.82
N SER A 46 2.54 -3.80 5.68
CA SER A 46 3.34 -4.96 5.30
C SER A 46 2.72 -6.29 5.71
N ARG A 47 1.61 -6.25 6.45
CA ARG A 47 0.92 -7.41 7.04
C ARG A 47 -0.19 -7.91 6.12
N PHE A 48 -0.88 -6.98 5.45
CA PHE A 48 -1.91 -7.26 4.47
C PHE A 48 -1.32 -7.21 3.08
#